data_AF-A0A4P9VMP1-F1
#
_entry.id   AF-A0A4P9VMP1-F1
#
_cell.length_a   1.000
_cell.length_b   1.000
_cell.length_c   1.000
_cell.angle_alpha   90.00
_cell.angle_beta   90.00
_cell.angle_gamma   90.00
#
_symmetry.space_group_name_H-M   'P 1'
#
loop_
_entity.id
_entity.type
_entity.pdbx_description
1 polymer ?
#
loop_
_entity_poly.entity_id
_entity_poly.type
_entity_poly.pdbx_seq_one_letter_code
_entity_poly.pdbx_strand_id
1 'polypeptide(L)'
;MGQYLLSENESNPVWKDLVDAFEMCTMDIVSSSRKKYEQEECALIQKAVELHGGKAVIKCIFETIQGNCSWELFWLARAGVMEVESHLIALLDSDDEDELTSAVLGLLYFDNDKAWYLLHQLINGEHQVNLTQSPSWYFQEDLELISNPKAKKYLAMVLNT
;
A
#
# COMPACT_ATOMS: atom_id res chain seq x y z
N MET A 1 2.38 12.64 1.44
CA MET A 1 0.97 12.91 1.78
C MET A 1 0.27 13.47 0.54
N GLY A 2 -0.54 12.64 -0.13
CA GLY A 2 -1.08 12.90 -1.48
C GLY A 2 -2.03 14.10 -1.53
N GLN A 3 -1.56 15.21 -2.10
CA GLN A 3 -2.36 16.40 -2.42
C GLN A 3 -2.20 16.76 -3.89
N TYR A 4 -2.42 15.84 -4.82
CA TYR A 4 -2.44 16.22 -6.23
C TYR A 4 -3.50 15.42 -7.00
N LEU A 5 -4.40 16.17 -7.66
CA LEU A 5 -5.26 15.78 -8.78
C LEU A 5 -6.69 15.28 -8.47
N LEU A 6 -7.50 16.09 -7.77
CA LEU A 6 -8.96 15.87 -7.71
C LEU A 6 -9.77 16.54 -8.84
N SER A 7 -9.23 17.48 -9.62
CA SER A 7 -10.09 18.36 -10.44
C SER A 7 -10.24 18.04 -11.93
N GLU A 8 -9.51 17.08 -12.51
CA GLU A 8 -9.55 16.86 -13.98
C GLU A 8 -10.13 15.52 -14.44
N ASN A 9 -10.40 14.56 -13.54
CA ASN A 9 -10.83 13.20 -13.93
C ASN A 9 -12.16 12.70 -13.34
N GLU A 10 -13.00 13.58 -12.79
CA GLU A 10 -14.34 13.22 -12.25
C GLU A 10 -15.29 12.58 -13.28
N SER A 11 -14.98 12.68 -14.58
CA SER A 11 -15.77 12.07 -15.65
C SER A 11 -15.47 10.58 -15.88
N ASN A 12 -14.38 10.03 -15.32
CA ASN A 12 -14.06 8.62 -15.42
C ASN A 12 -14.80 7.85 -14.30
N PRO A 13 -15.79 6.99 -14.63
CA PRO A 13 -16.57 6.28 -13.62
C PRO A 13 -15.73 5.31 -12.78
N VAL A 14 -14.64 4.76 -13.34
CA VAL A 14 -13.70 3.90 -12.61
C VAL A 14 -12.95 4.72 -11.56
N TRP A 15 -12.44 5.89 -11.94
CA TRP A 15 -11.73 6.77 -11.02
C TRP A 15 -12.62 7.26 -9.89
N LYS A 16 -13.87 7.63 -10.21
CA LYS A 16 -14.83 8.09 -9.21
C LYS A 16 -15.07 7.05 -8.12
N ASP A 17 -15.32 5.79 -8.51
CA ASP A 17 -15.56 4.71 -7.54
C ASP A 17 -14.29 4.39 -6.71
N LEU A 18 -13.08 4.69 -7.21
CA LEU A 18 -11.82 4.51 -6.51
C LEU A 18 -11.48 5.68 -5.59
N VAL A 19 -11.71 6.93 -6.01
CA VAL A 19 -11.32 8.12 -5.25
C VAL A 19 -12.08 8.18 -3.94
N ASP A 20 -13.37 7.85 -3.94
CA ASP A 20 -14.18 7.78 -2.71
C ASP A 20 -13.60 6.74 -1.72
N ALA A 21 -13.07 5.63 -2.24
CA ALA A 21 -12.43 4.60 -1.42
C ALA A 21 -11.06 5.06 -0.87
N PHE A 22 -10.25 5.71 -1.71
CA PHE A 22 -8.93 6.21 -1.31
C PHE A 22 -8.99 7.41 -0.36
N GLU A 23 -9.97 8.32 -0.52
CA GLU A 23 -10.13 9.45 0.40
C GLU A 23 -10.39 8.98 1.83
N MET A 24 -11.15 7.89 2.00
CA MET A 24 -11.37 7.29 3.33
C MET A 24 -10.06 6.80 3.97
N CYS A 25 -9.15 6.22 3.17
CA CYS A 25 -7.84 5.74 3.63
C CYS A 25 -6.90 6.85 4.15
N THR A 26 -7.24 8.14 3.94
CA THR A 26 -6.44 9.29 4.40
C THR A 26 -6.93 9.90 5.71
N MET A 27 -8.05 9.41 6.26
CA MET A 27 -8.64 9.97 7.48
C MET A 27 -7.86 9.54 8.73
N ASP A 28 -7.39 10.50 9.53
CA ASP A 28 -6.83 10.27 10.88
C ASP A 28 -7.91 9.71 11.81
N ILE A 29 -7.97 8.38 11.91
CA ILE A 29 -8.94 7.67 12.74
C ILE A 29 -8.28 7.27 14.06
N VAL A 30 -8.96 7.58 15.17
CA VAL A 30 -8.56 7.16 16.52
C VAL A 30 -8.44 5.63 16.59
N SER A 31 -7.36 5.13 17.19
CA SER A 31 -6.88 3.74 17.11
C SER A 31 -7.91 2.63 17.38
N SER A 32 -8.95 2.88 18.19
CA SER A 32 -9.99 1.88 18.49
C SER A 32 -10.97 1.62 17.34
N SER A 33 -11.09 2.55 16.39
CA SER A 33 -11.98 2.42 15.23
C SER A 33 -11.26 1.97 13.97
N ARG A 34 -9.92 2.05 13.94
CA ARG A 34 -9.11 1.91 12.73
C ARG A 34 -9.34 0.58 11.99
N LYS A 35 -9.28 -0.55 12.70
CA LYS A 35 -9.56 -1.88 12.11
C LYS A 35 -10.89 -2.00 11.39
N LYS A 36 -11.92 -1.30 11.87
CA LYS A 36 -13.25 -1.32 11.24
C LYS A 36 -13.25 -0.50 9.95
N TYR A 37 -12.68 0.69 9.97
CA TYR A 37 -12.57 1.54 8.79
C TYR A 37 -11.70 0.89 7.71
N GLU A 38 -10.60 0.25 8.09
CA GLU A 38 -9.72 -0.46 7.16
C GLU A 38 -10.44 -1.61 6.41
N GLN A 39 -11.32 -2.33 7.11
CA GLN A 39 -12.16 -3.35 6.47
C GLN A 39 -13.18 -2.75 5.51
N GLU A 40 -13.76 -1.61 5.88
CA GLU A 40 -14.70 -0.87 5.03
C GLU A 40 -14.00 -0.30 3.79
N GLU A 41 -12.78 0.24 3.93
CA GLU A 41 -11.93 0.74 2.84
C GLU A 41 -11.54 -0.37 1.85
N CYS A 42 -11.01 -1.48 2.36
CA CYS A 42 -10.68 -2.62 1.51
C CYS A 42 -11.92 -3.17 0.79
N ALA A 43 -13.09 -3.18 1.44
CA ALA A 43 -14.34 -3.60 0.83
C ALA A 43 -14.81 -2.65 -0.29
N LEU A 44 -14.61 -1.33 -0.14
CA LEU A 44 -14.92 -0.36 -1.19
C LEU A 44 -14.00 -0.54 -2.41
N ILE A 45 -12.69 -0.74 -2.18
CA ILE A 45 -11.73 -1.04 -3.24
C ILE A 45 -12.11 -2.35 -3.95
N GLN A 46 -12.42 -3.41 -3.20
CA GLN A 46 -12.87 -4.70 -3.77
C GLN A 46 -14.12 -4.52 -4.62
N LYS A 47 -15.11 -3.75 -4.14
CA LYS A 47 -16.33 -3.47 -4.89
C LYS A 47 -16.05 -2.75 -6.21
N ALA A 48 -15.16 -1.75 -6.22
CA ALA A 48 -14.75 -1.07 -7.45
C ALA A 48 -14.06 -2.04 -8.43
N VAL A 49 -13.21 -2.93 -7.91
CA VAL A 49 -12.53 -3.96 -8.70
C VAL A 49 -13.50 -5.02 -9.24
N GLU A 50 -14.51 -5.42 -8.49
CA GLU A 50 -15.57 -6.33 -8.94
C GLU A 50 -16.41 -5.73 -10.07
N LEU A 51 -16.67 -4.42 -10.00
CA LEU A 51 -17.46 -3.69 -11.01
C LEU A 51 -16.71 -3.50 -12.32
N HIS A 52 -15.43 -3.14 -12.25
CA HIS A 52 -14.66 -2.68 -13.42
C HIS A 52 -13.57 -3.66 -13.88
N GLY A 53 -13.16 -4.59 -13.02
CA GLY A 53 -12.05 -5.51 -13.21
C GLY A 53 -10.70 -4.91 -12.81
N GLY A 54 -9.86 -5.71 -12.14
CA GLY A 54 -8.57 -5.26 -11.58
C GLY A 54 -7.64 -4.59 -12.59
N LYS A 55 -7.53 -5.15 -13.80
CA LYS A 55 -6.72 -4.55 -14.88
C LYS A 55 -7.22 -3.18 -15.33
N ALA A 56 -8.54 -2.97 -15.38
CA ALA A 56 -9.11 -1.68 -15.77
C ALA A 56 -8.91 -0.62 -14.68
N VAL A 57 -9.07 -1.02 -13.41
CA VAL A 57 -8.76 -0.21 -12.23
C VAL A 57 -7.29 0.24 -12.23
N ILE A 58 -6.36 -0.69 -12.40
CA ILE A 58 -4.92 -0.40 -12.45
C ILE A 58 -4.59 0.54 -13.60
N LYS A 59 -5.14 0.27 -14.79
CA LYS A 59 -4.97 1.15 -15.95
C LYS A 59 -5.47 2.57 -15.64
N CYS A 60 -6.64 2.69 -15.02
CA CYS A 60 -7.22 3.98 -14.64
C CYS A 60 -6.33 4.77 -13.68
N ILE A 61 -5.72 4.09 -12.69
CA ILE A 61 -4.77 4.70 -11.74
C ILE A 61 -3.59 5.29 -12.50
N PHE A 62 -2.94 4.50 -13.36
CA PHE A 62 -1.77 4.98 -14.14
C PHE A 62 -2.12 6.10 -15.13
N GLU A 63 -3.32 6.10 -15.70
CA GLU A 63 -3.77 7.17 -16.61
C GLU A 63 -4.14 8.46 -15.85
N THR A 64 -4.51 8.36 -14.57
CA THR A 64 -5.00 9.48 -13.77
C THR A 64 -3.90 10.13 -12.94
N ILE A 65 -3.08 9.32 -12.26
CA ILE A 65 -2.03 9.80 -11.37
C ILE A 65 -0.76 9.98 -12.18
N GLN A 66 -0.44 11.24 -12.48
CA GLN A 66 0.82 11.61 -13.10
C GLN A 66 1.92 11.67 -12.04
N GLY A 67 2.57 10.53 -11.79
CA GLY A 67 3.70 10.43 -10.86
C GLY A 67 3.67 9.14 -10.04
N ASN A 68 4.16 9.22 -8.81
CA ASN A 68 4.17 8.11 -7.88
C ASN A 68 2.73 7.71 -7.52
N CYS A 69 2.35 6.47 -7.84
CA CYS A 69 1.08 5.84 -7.49
C CYS A 69 1.26 4.58 -6.63
N SER A 70 2.43 4.44 -5.98
CA SER A 70 2.79 3.27 -5.18
C SER A 70 1.84 3.05 -4.00
N TRP A 71 1.30 4.14 -3.44
CA TRP A 71 0.35 4.10 -2.33
C TRP A 71 -0.99 3.49 -2.75
N GLU A 72 -1.52 3.86 -3.92
CA GLU A 72 -2.74 3.28 -4.48
C GLU A 72 -2.55 1.79 -4.79
N LEU A 73 -1.38 1.43 -5.33
CA LEU A 73 -1.04 0.02 -5.60
C LEU A 73 -0.91 -0.78 -4.29
N PHE A 74 -0.35 -0.20 -3.23
CA PHE A 74 -0.32 -0.81 -1.90
C PHE A 74 -1.74 -1.11 -1.39
N TRP A 75 -2.66 -0.16 -1.48
CA TRP A 75 -4.03 -0.36 -1.02
C TRP A 75 -4.79 -1.41 -1.83
N LEU A 76 -4.54 -1.47 -3.14
CA LEU A 76 -5.05 -2.56 -3.99
C LEU A 76 -4.50 -3.92 -3.54
N ALA A 77 -3.20 -4.02 -3.24
CA ALA A 77 -2.62 -5.27 -2.74
C ALA A 77 -3.21 -5.69 -1.40
N ARG A 78 -3.36 -4.73 -0.48
CA ARG A 78 -4.00 -4.94 0.82
C ARG A 78 -5.46 -5.40 0.69
N ALA A 79 -6.18 -4.89 -0.30
CA ALA A 79 -7.53 -5.33 -0.66
C ALA A 79 -7.55 -6.70 -1.39
N GLY A 80 -6.40 -7.33 -1.64
CA GLY A 80 -6.27 -8.66 -2.26
C GLY A 80 -6.28 -8.66 -3.78
N VAL A 81 -6.06 -7.52 -4.43
CA VAL A 81 -6.05 -7.38 -5.90
C VAL A 81 -4.69 -7.86 -6.44
N MET A 82 -4.57 -9.14 -6.74
CA MET A 82 -3.30 -9.76 -7.14
C MET A 82 -2.67 -9.14 -8.40
N GLU A 83 -3.47 -8.52 -9.27
CA GLU A 83 -2.97 -7.93 -10.52
C GLU A 83 -1.95 -6.79 -10.31
N VAL A 84 -1.84 -6.21 -9.10
CA VAL A 84 -0.80 -5.20 -8.82
C VAL A 84 0.58 -5.80 -8.56
N GLU A 85 0.71 -7.11 -8.33
CA GLU A 85 1.96 -7.73 -7.86
C GLU A 85 3.16 -7.40 -8.75
N SER A 86 3.02 -7.55 -10.08
CA SER A 86 4.12 -7.24 -11.00
C SER A 86 4.51 -5.77 -11.01
N HIS A 87 3.56 -4.88 -10.75
CA HIS A 87 3.82 -3.44 -10.66
C HIS A 87 4.58 -3.10 -9.38
N LEU A 88 4.18 -3.70 -8.25
CA LEU A 88 4.89 -3.52 -6.98
C LEU A 88 6.29 -4.12 -7.02
N ILE A 89 6.50 -5.28 -7.68
CA ILE A 89 7.84 -5.87 -7.84
C ILE A 89 8.79 -4.91 -8.56
N ALA A 90 8.31 -4.18 -9.57
CA ALA A 90 9.14 -3.22 -10.30
C ALA A 90 9.58 -2.04 -9.42
N LEU A 91 8.78 -1.67 -8.41
CA LEU A 91 9.09 -0.59 -7.47
C LEU A 91 10.08 -1.01 -6.37
N LEU A 92 10.36 -2.31 -6.20
CA LEU A 92 11.35 -2.79 -5.23
C LEU A 92 12.78 -2.37 -5.53
N ASP A 93 13.05 -1.92 -6.76
CA ASP A 93 14.36 -1.41 -7.18
C ASP A 93 14.38 0.14 -7.22
N SER A 94 13.36 0.81 -6.67
CA SER A 94 13.29 2.27 -6.60
C SER A 94 14.25 2.83 -5.55
N ASP A 95 14.85 3.98 -5.87
CA ASP A 95 15.65 4.78 -4.94
C ASP A 95 14.78 5.77 -4.13
N ASP A 96 13.48 5.86 -4.46
CA ASP A 96 12.50 6.64 -3.70
C ASP A 96 11.98 5.83 -2.50
N GLU A 97 12.06 6.42 -1.31
CA GLU A 97 11.67 5.78 -0.06
C GLU A 97 10.18 5.43 -0.02
N ASP A 98 9.30 6.32 -0.47
CA ASP A 98 7.85 6.11 -0.42
C ASP A 98 7.44 5.01 -1.40
N GLU A 99 8.02 4.99 -2.61
CA GLU A 99 7.81 3.92 -3.58
C GLU A 99 8.26 2.56 -3.05
N LEU A 100 9.50 2.49 -2.54
CA LEU A 100 10.07 1.25 -2.03
C LEU A 100 9.28 0.71 -0.84
N THR A 101 8.97 1.56 0.15
CA THR A 101 8.29 1.13 1.38
C THR A 101 6.86 0.69 1.10
N SER A 102 6.11 1.43 0.26
CA SER A 102 4.77 1.04 -0.18
C SER A 102 4.80 -0.29 -0.95
N ALA A 103 5.79 -0.47 -1.82
CA ALA A 103 5.96 -1.71 -2.58
C ALA A 103 6.28 -2.91 -1.70
N VAL A 104 7.20 -2.75 -0.75
CA VAL A 104 7.51 -3.78 0.25
C VAL A 104 6.25 -4.16 0.99
N LEU A 105 5.54 -3.19 1.59
CA LEU A 105 4.32 -3.43 2.37
C LEU A 105 3.23 -4.14 1.56
N GLY A 106 2.95 -3.67 0.34
CA GLY A 106 1.92 -4.27 -0.51
C GLY A 106 2.24 -5.73 -0.83
N LEU A 107 3.50 -6.03 -1.13
CA LEU A 107 3.95 -7.39 -1.44
C LEU A 107 3.99 -8.33 -0.22
N LEU A 108 4.01 -7.81 1.02
CA LEU A 108 3.89 -8.65 2.22
C LEU A 108 2.51 -9.32 2.31
N TYR A 109 1.45 -8.65 1.84
CA TYR A 109 0.10 -9.24 1.78
C TYR A 109 0.02 -10.44 0.83
N PHE A 110 0.98 -10.58 -0.09
CA PHE A 110 1.12 -11.71 -1.00
C PHE A 110 2.18 -12.74 -0.57
N ASP A 111 2.74 -12.61 0.64
CA ASP A 111 3.86 -13.44 1.13
C ASP A 111 5.08 -13.47 0.18
N ASN A 112 5.38 -12.34 -0.46
CA ASN A 112 6.49 -12.26 -1.41
C ASN A 112 7.86 -12.31 -0.69
N ASP A 113 8.70 -13.30 -1.02
CA ASP A 113 9.99 -13.50 -0.36
C ASP A 113 11.00 -12.35 -0.58
N LYS A 114 10.99 -11.69 -1.75
CA LYS A 114 11.87 -10.52 -1.99
C LYS A 114 11.47 -9.36 -1.09
N ALA A 115 10.17 -9.13 -0.90
CA ALA A 115 9.67 -8.10 0.00
C ALA A 115 10.03 -8.38 1.47
N TRP A 116 9.91 -9.63 1.95
CA TRP A 116 10.37 -10.00 3.30
C TRP A 116 11.87 -9.79 3.49
N TYR A 117 12.68 -10.09 2.47
CA TYR A 117 14.11 -9.87 2.50
C TYR A 117 14.45 -8.38 2.57
N LEU A 118 13.82 -7.54 1.73
CA LEU A 118 14.02 -6.10 1.74
C LEU A 118 13.55 -5.45 3.04
N LEU A 119 12.41 -5.88 3.59
CA LEU A 119 11.96 -5.44 4.91
C LEU A 119 13.03 -5.68 5.99
N HIS A 120 13.70 -6.84 5.96
CA HIS A 120 14.81 -7.12 6.87
C HIS A 120 15.94 -6.12 6.74
N GLN A 121 16.36 -5.84 5.50
CA GLN A 121 17.44 -4.89 5.23
C GLN A 121 17.06 -3.47 5.66
N LEU A 122 15.83 -3.05 5.41
CA LEU A 122 15.31 -1.73 5.80
C LEU A 122 15.29 -1.57 7.32
N ILE A 123 14.81 -2.57 8.07
CA ILE A 123 14.77 -2.53 9.54
C ILE A 123 16.18 -2.45 10.13
N ASN A 124 17.15 -3.15 9.54
CA ASN A 124 18.53 -3.16 10.03
C ASN A 124 19.40 -2.00 9.51
N GLY A 125 18.87 -1.15 8.61
CA GLY A 125 19.65 -0.08 7.96
C GLY A 125 20.73 -0.62 7.01
N GLU A 126 20.53 -1.81 6.44
CA GLU A 126 21.46 -2.48 5.51
C GLU A 126 21.11 -2.23 4.03
N HIS A 127 19.95 -1.61 3.76
CA HIS A 127 19.52 -1.26 2.42
C HIS A 127 20.15 0.07 1.96
N GLN A 128 20.26 0.28 0.64
CA GLN A 128 20.83 1.52 0.09
C GLN A 128 19.95 2.75 0.34
N VAL A 129 18.63 2.54 0.38
CA VAL A 129 17.64 3.56 0.76
C VAL A 129 17.59 3.63 2.28
N ASN A 130 17.90 4.81 2.82
CA ASN A 130 17.85 5.08 4.25
C ASN A 130 16.47 5.61 4.63
N LEU A 131 15.89 5.04 5.68
CA LEU A 131 14.60 5.49 6.15
C LEU A 131 14.71 6.86 6.83
N THR A 132 13.79 7.78 6.50
CA THR A 132 13.72 9.12 7.10
C THR A 132 13.03 9.11 8.46
N GLN A 133 12.20 8.09 8.72
CA GLN A 133 11.57 7.81 10.02
C GLN A 133 12.01 6.45 10.56
N SER A 134 11.65 6.15 11.81
CA SER A 134 11.92 4.83 12.39
C SER A 134 11.19 3.72 11.61
N PRO A 135 11.73 2.49 11.55
CA PRO A 135 11.02 1.35 10.97
C PRO A 135 9.62 1.13 11.57
N SER A 136 9.42 1.49 12.85
CA SER A 136 8.12 1.43 13.53
C SER A 136 7.09 2.37 12.93
N TRP A 137 7.51 3.54 12.47
CA TRP A 137 6.62 4.49 11.80
C TRP A 137 6.11 3.93 10.47
N TYR A 138 6.97 3.27 9.69
CA TYR A 138 6.60 2.71 8.38
C TYR A 138 5.83 1.40 8.45
N PHE A 139 6.24 0.46 9.31
CA PHE A 139 5.86 -0.94 9.12
C PHE A 139 5.03 -1.54 10.26
N GLN A 140 5.00 -0.92 11.45
CA GLN A 140 4.43 -1.58 12.63
C GLN A 140 2.96 -1.97 12.41
N GLU A 141 2.16 -1.03 11.93
CA GLU A 141 0.72 -1.23 11.80
C GLU A 141 0.36 -2.31 10.79
N ASP A 142 0.92 -2.26 9.58
CA ASP A 142 0.65 -3.28 8.58
C ASP A 142 1.11 -4.66 9.04
N LEU A 143 2.24 -4.75 9.75
CA LEU A 143 2.71 -6.02 10.32
C LEU A 143 1.79 -6.56 11.43
N GLU A 144 1.06 -5.72 12.15
CA GLU A 144 0.03 -6.15 13.11
C GLU A 144 -1.22 -6.72 12.42
N LEU A 145 -1.47 -6.34 11.17
CA LEU A 145 -2.66 -6.69 10.41
C LEU A 145 -2.44 -7.88 9.47
N ILE A 146 -1.23 -8.06 8.97
CA ILE A 146 -0.87 -9.18 8.11
C ILE A 146 -0.93 -10.48 8.93
N SER A 147 -1.78 -11.41 8.48
CA SER A 147 -2.00 -12.69 9.16
C SER A 147 -0.83 -13.69 9.03
N ASN A 148 0.17 -13.37 8.20
CA ASN A 148 1.33 -14.21 7.94
C ASN A 148 2.19 -14.39 9.22
N PRO A 149 2.62 -15.62 9.59
CA PRO A 149 3.49 -15.85 10.73
C PRO A 149 4.82 -15.08 10.68
N LYS A 150 5.38 -14.82 9.48
CA LYS A 150 6.57 -13.99 9.30
C LYS A 150 6.33 -12.57 9.83
N ALA A 151 5.14 -12.00 9.62
CA ALA A 151 4.81 -10.64 10.06
C ALA A 151 5.02 -10.46 11.57
N LYS A 152 4.64 -11.44 12.39
CA LYS A 152 4.87 -11.40 13.85
C LYS A 152 6.36 -11.35 14.23
N LYS A 153 7.22 -12.05 13.48
CA LYS A 153 8.67 -12.01 13.68
C LYS A 153 9.20 -10.61 13.38
N TYR A 154 8.80 -10.03 12.24
CA TYR A 154 9.25 -8.70 11.83
C TYR A 154 8.68 -7.59 12.72
N LEU A 155 7.44 -7.71 13.19
CA LEU A 155 6.83 -6.80 14.16
C LEU A 155 7.68 -6.72 15.43
N ALA A 156 8.13 -7.87 15.96
CA ALA A 156 9.01 -7.88 17.12
C ALA A 156 10.36 -7.20 16.83
N MET A 157 10.88 -7.27 15.61
CA MET A 157 12.13 -6.55 15.26
C MET A 157 11.90 -5.05 15.23
N VAL A 158 10.84 -4.61 14.55
CA VAL A 158 10.45 -3.20 14.40
C VAL A 158 10.18 -2.52 15.75
N LEU A 159 9.62 -3.23 16.73
CA LEU A 159 9.36 -2.68 18.06
C LEU A 159 10.63 -2.52 18.92
N ASN A 160 11.76 -3.08 18.49
CA ASN A 160 13.05 -3.02 19.21
C ASN A 160 14.06 -2.05 18.57
N THR A 161 13.68 -1.34 17.51
CA THR A 161 14.47 -0.27 16.86
C THR A 161 14.03 1.10 17.34
#